data_AF-A0A8J3MXM7-F1
#
_entry.id   AF-A0A8J3MXM7-F1
#
_cell.length_a   1.000
_cell.length_b   1.000
_cell.length_c   1.000
_cell.angle_alpha   90.00
_cell.angle_beta   90.00
_cell.angle_gamma   90.00
#
_symmetry.space_group_name_H-M   'P 1'
#
loop_
_entity.id
_entity.type
_entity.pdbx_description
1 polymer ?
#
loop_
_entity_poly.entity_id
_entity_poly.type
_entity_poly.pdbx_seq_one_letter_code
_entity_poly.pdbx_strand_id
1 'polypeptide(L)'
;MGMPGESQEGQRIVSSIQEHVAQVRRLLGDALPARALFERYRPEREWFLQPDCAEDIHGIDHEARVLIWQELLARLLIKGGAALDQEALRWAAATHDTQRVSHGIDFPHGQRAAAWVKRHLLHRIPVDSLDTVLYLNIWHVPFDDQAPEMTPELAVFKDADSLDRVRIDDLNARYLRCHYSQTLLQYLAQELFDRSEAKRWSEGYATFDCVCAAAMDMGLIRPD
;
A
#
# COMPACT_ATOMS: atom_id res chain seq x y z
N MET A 1 12.50 34.38 27.57
CA MET A 1 12.20 33.75 26.27
C MET A 1 11.67 32.36 26.56
N GLY A 2 10.35 32.21 26.58
CA GLY A 2 9.70 30.90 26.73
C GLY A 2 9.55 30.27 25.35
N MET A 3 10.08 29.07 25.18
CA MET A 3 9.80 28.22 24.01
C MET A 3 8.30 27.95 23.94
N PRO A 4 7.66 27.95 22.75
CA PRO A 4 6.27 27.55 22.64
C PRO A 4 6.20 26.04 22.94
N GLY A 5 5.50 25.70 24.02
CA GLY A 5 5.22 24.31 24.37
C GLY A 5 4.31 23.69 23.31
N GLU A 6 4.71 22.53 22.80
CA GLU A 6 3.84 21.67 22.01
C GLU A 6 2.52 21.45 22.76
N SER A 7 1.40 21.56 22.06
CA SER A 7 0.08 21.39 22.66
C SER A 7 -0.07 19.97 23.22
N GLN A 8 -0.75 19.83 24.36
CA GLN A 8 -1.02 18.50 24.98
C GLN A 8 -1.73 17.53 24.03
N GLU A 9 -2.45 18.05 23.03
CA GLU A 9 -3.13 17.29 21.99
C GLU A 9 -2.14 16.67 20.99
N GLY A 10 -1.13 17.44 20.56
CA GLY A 10 -0.05 16.94 19.70
C GLY A 10 0.76 15.83 20.37
N GLN A 11 1.07 15.99 21.66
CA GLN A 11 1.77 14.95 22.43
C GLN A 11 0.96 13.65 22.57
N ARG A 12 -0.37 13.73 22.69
CA ARG A 12 -1.25 12.55 22.74
C ARG A 12 -1.33 11.82 21.40
N ILE A 13 -1.40 12.54 20.29
CA ILE A 13 -1.43 11.94 18.95
C ILE A 13 -0.12 11.21 18.66
N VAL A 14 1.03 11.83 18.93
CA VAL A 14 2.35 11.21 18.75
C VAL A 14 2.50 9.94 19.61
N SER A 15 2.04 9.98 20.87
CA SER A 15 2.02 8.79 21.74
C SER A 15 1.21 7.64 21.14
N SER A 16 0.03 7.95 20.58
CA SER A 16 -0.84 6.95 19.93
C SER A 16 -0.16 6.30 18.71
N ILE A 17 0.48 7.08 17.84
CA ILE A 17 1.18 6.55 16.66
C ILE A 17 2.29 5.58 17.07
N GLN A 18 3.11 5.97 18.06
CA GLN A 18 4.20 5.13 18.56
C GLN A 18 3.69 3.81 19.16
N GLU A 19 2.55 3.82 19.84
CA GLU A 19 1.90 2.63 20.38
C GLU A 19 1.45 1.67 19.27
N HIS A 20 0.80 2.19 18.22
CA HIS A 20 0.35 1.38 17.08
C HIS A 20 1.54 0.80 16.31
N VAL A 21 2.61 1.57 16.07
CA VAL A 21 3.87 1.07 15.49
C VAL A 21 4.47 -0.04 16.37
N ALA A 22 4.58 0.19 17.68
CA ALA A 22 5.12 -0.81 18.60
C ALA A 22 4.28 -2.10 18.60
N GLN A 23 2.96 -1.97 18.46
CA GLN A 23 2.06 -3.11 18.31
C GLN A 23 2.29 -3.87 17.01
N VAL A 24 2.44 -3.20 15.86
CA VAL A 24 2.81 -3.85 14.58
C VAL A 24 4.11 -4.63 14.73
N ARG A 25 5.14 -4.00 15.29
CA ARG A 25 6.47 -4.63 15.51
C ARG A 25 6.40 -5.83 16.43
N ARG A 26 5.65 -5.74 17.53
CA ARG A 26 5.43 -6.85 18.47
C ARG A 26 4.67 -8.00 17.79
N LEU A 27 3.64 -7.69 17.02
CA LEU A 27 2.84 -8.69 16.32
C LEU A 27 3.64 -9.37 15.24
N LEU A 28 4.45 -8.67 14.44
CA LEU A 28 5.23 -9.29 13.37
C LEU A 28 6.54 -9.93 13.88
N GLY A 29 7.26 -9.30 14.80
CA GLY A 29 8.56 -9.76 15.27
C GLY A 29 9.54 -9.92 14.10
N ASP A 30 10.16 -11.09 13.98
CA ASP A 30 11.10 -11.40 12.88
C ASP A 30 10.43 -11.43 11.50
N ALA A 31 9.10 -11.49 11.44
CA ALA A 31 8.34 -11.37 10.22
C ALA A 31 8.23 -9.92 9.72
N LEU A 32 8.85 -8.91 10.34
CA LEU A 32 8.86 -7.55 9.79
C LEU A 32 9.61 -7.54 8.43
N PRO A 33 9.00 -7.03 7.34
CA PRO A 33 9.64 -7.04 6.02
C PRO A 33 10.84 -6.10 5.98
N ALA A 34 11.85 -6.44 5.18
CA ALA A 34 13.01 -5.60 4.92
C ALA A 34 12.84 -4.84 3.60
N ARG A 35 13.55 -3.72 3.43
CA ARG A 35 13.51 -2.90 2.22
C ARG A 35 13.75 -3.71 0.94
N ALA A 36 14.76 -4.58 0.92
CA ALA A 36 15.11 -5.40 -0.24
C ALA A 36 13.95 -6.25 -0.79
N LEU A 37 12.95 -6.56 0.05
CA LEU A 37 11.74 -7.24 -0.42
C LEU A 37 11.00 -6.40 -1.45
N PHE A 38 10.80 -5.12 -1.14
CA PHE A 38 9.99 -4.17 -1.89
C PHE A 38 10.66 -3.77 -3.20
N GLU A 39 12.00 -3.70 -3.22
CA GLU A 39 12.78 -3.37 -4.43
C GLU A 39 12.48 -4.32 -5.61
N ARG A 40 12.08 -5.57 -5.34
CA ARG A 40 11.72 -6.55 -6.37
C ARG A 40 10.43 -6.21 -7.12
N TYR A 41 9.58 -5.38 -6.51
CA TYR A 41 8.26 -4.96 -7.01
C TYR A 41 8.17 -3.46 -7.19
N ARG A 42 9.31 -2.74 -7.26
CA ARG A 42 9.33 -1.31 -7.51
C ARG A 42 8.61 -1.00 -8.82
N PRO A 43 7.54 -0.18 -8.81
CA PRO A 43 6.92 0.29 -10.03
C PRO A 43 7.89 1.09 -10.88
N GLU A 44 7.92 0.81 -12.17
CA GLU A 44 8.75 1.54 -13.14
C GLU A 44 7.87 2.53 -13.89
N ARG A 45 8.42 3.71 -14.22
CA ARG A 45 7.64 4.78 -14.89
C ARG A 45 7.05 4.32 -16.21
N GLU A 46 7.76 3.44 -16.90
CA GLU A 46 7.41 2.87 -18.20
C GLU A 46 6.21 1.93 -18.11
N TRP A 47 5.81 1.51 -16.91
CA TRP A 47 4.60 0.73 -16.72
C TRP A 47 3.36 1.61 -16.84
N PHE A 48 3.46 2.91 -16.52
CA PHE A 48 2.32 3.81 -16.52
C PHE A 48 1.89 4.16 -17.95
N LEU A 49 0.60 3.98 -18.25
CA LEU A 49 0.01 4.28 -19.55
C LEU A 49 0.12 5.77 -19.90
N GLN A 50 -0.02 6.62 -18.88
CA GLN A 50 0.26 8.05 -18.97
C GLN A 50 1.52 8.34 -18.14
N PRO A 51 2.63 8.81 -18.73
CA PRO A 51 3.87 9.06 -18.00
C PRO A 51 3.70 10.03 -16.82
N ASP A 52 2.80 11.01 -16.94
CA ASP A 52 2.51 11.98 -15.88
C ASP A 52 1.81 11.32 -14.67
N CYS A 53 1.11 10.20 -14.88
CA CYS A 53 0.54 9.43 -13.78
C CYS A 53 1.59 8.80 -12.88
N ALA A 54 2.82 8.57 -13.35
CA ALA A 54 3.87 7.99 -12.51
C ALA A 54 4.27 8.91 -11.33
N GLU A 55 3.98 10.21 -11.42
CA GLU A 55 4.34 11.22 -10.41
C GLU A 55 3.15 11.81 -9.66
N ASP A 56 1.92 11.40 -9.99
CA ASP A 56 0.67 11.99 -9.47
C ASP A 56 0.11 11.23 -8.25
N ILE A 57 -1.14 11.51 -7.90
CA ILE A 57 -1.87 10.89 -6.78
C ILE A 57 -2.12 9.38 -6.94
N HIS A 58 -1.98 8.82 -8.14
CA HIS A 58 -2.08 7.38 -8.46
C HIS A 58 -0.72 6.81 -8.90
N GLY A 59 0.36 7.57 -8.71
CA GLY A 59 1.69 7.24 -9.18
C GLY A 59 2.49 6.31 -8.28
N ILE A 60 3.80 6.30 -8.50
CA ILE A 60 4.72 5.36 -7.85
C ILE A 60 4.64 5.45 -6.31
N ASP A 61 4.43 6.63 -5.74
CA ASP A 61 4.32 6.81 -4.29
C ASP A 61 3.06 6.12 -3.74
N HIS A 62 1.96 6.19 -4.47
CA HIS A 62 0.72 5.51 -4.11
C HIS A 62 0.90 3.99 -4.16
N GLU A 63 1.39 3.46 -5.28
CA GLU A 63 1.65 2.02 -5.42
C GLU A 63 2.65 1.51 -4.36
N ALA A 64 3.66 2.31 -4.02
CA ALA A 64 4.61 1.98 -2.95
C ALA A 64 3.94 1.92 -1.56
N ARG A 65 3.06 2.88 -1.22
CA ARG A 65 2.34 2.84 0.08
C ARG A 65 1.37 1.68 0.14
N VAL A 66 0.65 1.39 -0.94
CA VAL A 66 -0.21 0.19 -1.05
C VAL A 66 0.62 -1.08 -0.89
N LEU A 67 1.80 -1.15 -1.50
CA LEU A 67 2.73 -2.27 -1.38
C LEU A 67 3.18 -2.49 0.07
N ILE A 68 3.45 -1.42 0.83
CA ILE A 68 3.76 -1.48 2.27
C ILE A 68 2.54 -2.00 3.05
N TRP A 69 1.37 -1.43 2.83
CA TRP A 69 0.17 -1.79 3.58
C TRP A 69 -0.29 -3.23 3.35
N GLN A 70 -0.32 -3.68 2.09
CA GLN A 70 -0.67 -5.07 1.79
C GLN A 70 0.31 -6.04 2.45
N GLU A 71 1.60 -5.70 2.49
CA GLU A 71 2.62 -6.61 3.03
C GLU A 71 2.46 -6.78 4.53
N LEU A 72 2.28 -5.66 5.25
CA LEU A 72 2.06 -5.68 6.69
C LEU A 72 0.77 -6.42 7.03
N LEU A 73 -0.31 -6.12 6.30
CA LEU A 73 -1.61 -6.74 6.52
C LEU A 73 -1.58 -8.25 6.25
N ALA A 74 -1.01 -8.67 5.10
CA ALA A 74 -0.89 -10.07 4.73
C ALA A 74 -0.09 -10.85 5.78
N ARG A 75 1.06 -10.33 6.24
CA ARG A 75 1.87 -11.00 7.26
C ARG A 75 1.17 -11.10 8.62
N LEU A 76 0.42 -10.07 9.02
CA LEU A 76 -0.38 -10.11 10.25
C LEU A 76 -1.44 -11.21 10.17
N LEU A 77 -2.13 -11.33 9.04
CA LEU A 77 -3.15 -12.37 8.82
C LEU A 77 -2.52 -13.77 8.72
N ILE A 78 -1.39 -13.92 8.03
CA ILE A 78 -0.66 -15.20 7.93
C ILE A 78 -0.19 -15.67 9.30
N LYS A 79 0.31 -14.76 10.14
CA LYS A 79 0.67 -15.11 11.53
C LYS A 79 -0.55 -15.54 12.36
N GLY A 80 -1.73 -15.03 12.00
CA GLY A 80 -3.03 -15.48 12.51
C GLY A 80 -3.55 -16.79 11.89
N GLY A 81 -2.82 -17.40 10.95
CA GLY A 81 -3.17 -18.68 10.32
C GLY A 81 -3.82 -18.58 8.94
N ALA A 82 -3.95 -17.39 8.35
CA ALA A 82 -4.44 -17.26 6.97
C ALA A 82 -3.43 -17.83 5.96
N ALA A 83 -3.94 -18.47 4.90
CA ALA A 83 -3.15 -18.78 3.72
C ALA A 83 -3.42 -17.68 2.68
N LEU A 84 -2.38 -16.98 2.25
CA LEU A 84 -2.47 -15.88 1.28
C LEU A 84 -1.33 -15.99 0.27
N ASP A 85 -1.63 -15.71 -0.99
CA ASP A 85 -0.60 -15.51 -2.02
C ASP A 85 0.03 -14.11 -1.91
N GLN A 86 1.10 -14.02 -1.13
CA GLN A 86 1.86 -12.77 -0.98
C GLN A 86 2.59 -12.34 -2.26
N GLU A 87 2.96 -13.25 -3.15
CA GLU A 87 3.57 -12.87 -4.43
C GLU A 87 2.54 -12.15 -5.30
N ALA A 88 1.31 -12.67 -5.34
CA ALA A 88 0.23 -12.03 -6.07
C ALA A 88 -0.13 -10.66 -5.52
N LEU A 89 -0.24 -10.51 -4.19
CA LEU A 89 -0.55 -9.24 -3.55
C LEU A 89 0.50 -8.16 -3.85
N ARG A 90 1.79 -8.51 -3.82
CA ARG A 90 2.89 -7.58 -4.13
C ARG A 90 2.86 -7.12 -5.58
N TRP A 91 2.64 -8.05 -6.52
CA TRP A 91 2.52 -7.71 -7.94
C TRP A 91 1.26 -6.91 -8.26
N ALA A 92 0.14 -7.19 -7.60
CA ALA A 92 -1.09 -6.40 -7.76
C ALA A 92 -0.88 -4.95 -7.27
N ALA A 93 -0.30 -4.78 -6.07
CA ALA A 93 0.01 -3.45 -5.54
C ALA A 93 0.90 -2.62 -6.47
N ALA A 94 1.90 -3.25 -7.09
CA ALA A 94 2.83 -2.57 -7.99
C ALA A 94 2.29 -2.33 -9.41
N THR A 95 1.06 -2.76 -9.73
CA THR A 95 0.57 -2.70 -11.13
C THR A 95 -0.86 -2.21 -11.30
N HIS A 96 -1.68 -2.19 -10.25
CA HIS A 96 -3.13 -2.00 -10.34
C HIS A 96 -3.55 -0.67 -10.97
N ASP A 97 -2.81 0.41 -10.71
CA ASP A 97 -3.13 1.76 -11.16
C ASP A 97 -2.25 2.26 -12.31
N THR A 98 -1.25 1.48 -12.73
CA THR A 98 -0.39 1.81 -13.89
C THR A 98 -1.17 2.08 -15.18
N GLN A 99 -2.35 1.48 -15.38
CA GLN A 99 -3.09 1.58 -16.64
C GLN A 99 -4.26 2.58 -16.63
N ARG A 100 -4.25 3.57 -15.73
CA ARG A 100 -5.21 4.67 -15.75
C ARG A 100 -5.05 5.56 -16.97
N VAL A 101 -6.17 6.10 -17.47
CA VAL A 101 -6.19 7.11 -18.56
C VAL A 101 -6.51 8.51 -18.06
N SER A 102 -6.95 8.64 -16.80
CA SER A 102 -7.21 9.93 -16.17
C SER A 102 -7.14 9.83 -14.64
N HIS A 103 -7.04 10.98 -13.98
CA HIS A 103 -7.05 11.09 -12.52
C HIS A 103 -8.42 10.84 -11.88
N GLY A 104 -9.50 10.90 -12.68
CA GLY A 104 -10.88 10.79 -12.23
C GLY A 104 -11.39 9.35 -12.18
N ILE A 105 -12.71 9.22 -12.38
CA ILE A 105 -13.39 7.93 -12.46
C ILE A 105 -12.97 7.23 -13.75
N ASP A 106 -12.36 6.06 -13.61
CA ASP A 106 -11.86 5.25 -14.71
C ASP A 106 -12.14 3.77 -14.44
N PHE A 107 -13.42 3.38 -14.34
CA PHE A 107 -13.80 2.01 -13.98
C PHE A 107 -13.06 0.87 -14.73
N PRO A 108 -12.67 1.02 -16.01
CA PRO A 108 -11.97 -0.05 -16.73
C PRO A 108 -10.45 -0.17 -16.44
N HIS A 109 -9.82 0.68 -15.62
CA HIS A 109 -8.36 0.64 -15.42
C HIS A 109 -7.86 -0.72 -14.90
N GLY A 110 -8.59 -1.35 -13.98
CA GLY A 110 -8.23 -2.68 -13.47
C GLY A 110 -8.15 -3.76 -14.56
N GLN A 111 -9.07 -3.75 -15.53
CA GLN A 111 -9.04 -4.66 -16.67
C GLN A 111 -7.84 -4.39 -17.59
N ARG A 112 -7.52 -3.11 -17.80
CA ARG A 112 -6.33 -2.72 -18.59
C ARG A 112 -5.04 -3.11 -17.88
N ALA A 113 -4.96 -2.92 -16.55
CA ALA A 113 -3.83 -3.34 -15.71
C ALA A 113 -3.59 -4.84 -15.82
N ALA A 114 -4.64 -5.66 -15.66
CA ALA A 114 -4.52 -7.11 -15.86
C ALA A 114 -4.07 -7.47 -17.29
N ALA A 115 -4.64 -6.85 -18.32
CA ALA A 115 -4.23 -7.09 -19.71
C ALA A 115 -2.79 -6.66 -19.99
N TRP A 116 -2.30 -5.61 -19.33
CA TRP A 116 -0.92 -5.17 -19.42
C TRP A 116 0.03 -6.15 -18.71
N VAL A 117 -0.28 -6.53 -17.46
CA VAL A 117 0.48 -7.53 -16.69
C VAL A 117 0.66 -8.83 -17.49
N LYS A 118 -0.43 -9.37 -18.04
CA LYS A 118 -0.40 -10.61 -18.84
C LYS A 118 0.51 -10.52 -20.07
N ARG A 119 0.63 -9.33 -20.66
CA ARG A 119 1.46 -9.11 -21.87
C ARG A 119 2.92 -8.82 -21.55
N HIS A 120 3.19 -8.13 -20.44
CA HIS A 120 4.52 -7.55 -20.18
C HIS A 120 5.26 -8.20 -19.02
N LEU A 121 4.56 -8.73 -18.01
CA LEU A 121 5.16 -9.24 -16.77
C LEU A 121 5.02 -10.74 -16.56
N LEU A 122 4.51 -11.48 -17.55
CA LEU A 122 4.33 -12.94 -17.46
C LEU A 122 5.60 -13.69 -17.03
N HIS A 123 6.78 -13.20 -17.43
CA HIS A 123 8.07 -13.80 -17.12
C HIS A 123 8.63 -13.41 -15.74
N ARG A 124 8.04 -12.41 -15.08
CA ARG A 124 8.45 -11.92 -13.74
C ARG A 124 7.56 -12.46 -12.62
N ILE A 125 6.35 -12.90 -12.96
CA ILE A 125 5.34 -13.37 -12.00
C ILE A 125 5.35 -14.91 -11.98
N PRO A 126 5.44 -15.56 -10.80
CA PRO A 126 5.27 -16.99 -10.70
C PRO A 126 3.96 -17.47 -11.34
N VAL A 127 4.00 -18.58 -12.07
CA VAL A 127 2.83 -19.09 -12.80
C VAL A 127 1.63 -19.33 -11.88
N ASP A 128 1.87 -19.82 -10.67
CA ASP A 128 0.83 -20.12 -9.68
C ASP A 128 0.18 -18.86 -9.10
N SER A 129 0.84 -17.70 -9.22
CA SER A 129 0.34 -16.40 -8.72
C SER A 129 -0.32 -15.55 -9.78
N LEU A 130 -0.09 -15.85 -11.07
CA LEU A 130 -0.51 -14.99 -12.17
C LEU A 130 -2.02 -14.73 -12.17
N ASP A 131 -2.84 -15.78 -12.09
CA ASP A 131 -4.29 -15.64 -12.14
C ASP A 131 -4.82 -14.79 -10.97
N THR A 132 -4.21 -14.94 -9.79
CA THR A 132 -4.51 -14.10 -8.63
C THR A 132 -4.14 -12.64 -8.88
N VAL A 133 -2.96 -12.33 -9.43
CA VAL A 133 -2.58 -10.94 -9.80
C VAL A 133 -3.60 -10.32 -10.76
N LEU A 134 -3.97 -11.05 -11.81
CA LEU A 134 -4.94 -10.59 -12.78
C LEU A 134 -6.31 -10.34 -12.13
N TYR A 135 -6.73 -11.24 -11.24
CA TYR A 135 -7.98 -11.12 -10.50
C TYR A 135 -7.99 -9.87 -9.61
N LEU A 136 -6.95 -9.65 -8.82
CA LEU A 136 -6.81 -8.49 -7.93
C LEU A 136 -6.84 -7.18 -8.72
N ASN A 137 -6.09 -7.10 -9.82
CA ASN A 137 -6.10 -5.92 -10.69
C ASN A 137 -7.50 -5.65 -11.25
N ILE A 138 -8.26 -6.67 -11.68
CA ILE A 138 -9.62 -6.46 -12.22
C ILE A 138 -10.60 -6.02 -11.12
N TRP A 139 -10.58 -6.67 -9.96
CA TRP A 139 -11.67 -6.61 -8.99
C TRP A 139 -11.43 -5.68 -7.79
N HIS A 140 -10.29 -4.98 -7.73
CA HIS A 140 -10.09 -3.94 -6.73
C HIS A 140 -10.95 -2.69 -7.00
N VAL A 141 -11.30 -2.42 -8.27
CA VAL A 141 -12.08 -1.24 -8.68
C VAL A 141 -13.57 -1.34 -8.33
N PRO A 142 -14.28 -2.42 -8.69
CA PRO A 142 -15.72 -2.50 -8.49
C PRO A 142 -16.09 -2.60 -7.00
N PHE A 143 -17.37 -2.41 -6.68
CA PHE A 143 -17.87 -2.68 -5.33
C PHE A 143 -17.76 -4.17 -4.97
N ASP A 144 -17.80 -4.47 -3.67
CA ASP A 144 -17.56 -5.83 -3.16
C ASP A 144 -18.53 -6.87 -3.71
N ASP A 145 -19.79 -6.48 -3.89
CA ASP A 145 -20.86 -7.32 -4.43
C ASP A 145 -20.79 -7.51 -5.95
N GLN A 146 -19.88 -6.80 -6.62
CA GLN A 146 -19.65 -6.93 -8.06
C GLN A 146 -18.50 -7.90 -8.39
N ALA A 147 -17.62 -8.19 -7.42
CA ALA A 147 -16.60 -9.21 -7.60
C ALA A 147 -17.24 -10.61 -7.63
N PRO A 148 -16.79 -11.53 -8.51
CA PRO A 148 -17.28 -12.91 -8.52
C PRO A 148 -17.15 -13.61 -7.17
N GLU A 149 -16.06 -13.30 -6.46
CA GLU A 149 -15.76 -13.78 -5.11
C GLU A 149 -14.92 -12.74 -4.36
N MET A 150 -15.27 -12.47 -3.10
CA MET A 150 -14.38 -11.72 -2.19
C MET A 150 -13.36 -12.68 -1.58
N THR A 151 -12.27 -12.91 -2.30
CA THR A 151 -11.16 -13.75 -1.79
C THR A 151 -10.44 -13.06 -0.64
N PRO A 152 -9.74 -13.80 0.24
CA PRO A 152 -8.91 -13.21 1.28
C PRO A 152 -7.86 -12.23 0.72
N GLU A 153 -7.23 -12.54 -0.41
CA GLU A 153 -6.30 -11.65 -1.10
C GLU A 153 -6.99 -10.38 -1.59
N LEU A 154 -8.19 -10.48 -2.17
CA LEU A 154 -8.93 -9.29 -2.61
C LEU A 154 -9.30 -8.39 -1.43
N ALA A 155 -9.68 -8.98 -0.29
CA ALA A 155 -9.96 -8.22 0.92
C ALA A 155 -8.72 -7.47 1.43
N VAL A 156 -7.56 -8.14 1.49
CA VAL A 156 -6.28 -7.51 1.85
C VAL A 156 -5.91 -6.40 0.89
N PHE A 157 -6.06 -6.64 -0.41
CA PHE A 157 -5.64 -5.71 -1.44
C PHE A 157 -6.51 -4.44 -1.45
N LYS A 158 -7.84 -4.59 -1.39
CA LYS A 158 -8.76 -3.45 -1.33
C LYS A 158 -8.59 -2.65 -0.04
N ASP A 159 -8.28 -3.30 1.07
CA ASP A 159 -7.96 -2.59 2.31
C ASP A 159 -6.67 -1.79 2.21
N ALA A 160 -5.61 -2.36 1.62
CA ALA A 160 -4.34 -1.68 1.43
C ALA A 160 -4.46 -0.45 0.52
N ASP A 161 -5.20 -0.56 -0.59
CA ASP A 161 -5.53 0.59 -1.45
C ASP A 161 -6.37 1.63 -0.70
N SER A 162 -7.38 1.18 0.05
CA SER A 162 -8.25 2.07 0.84
C SER A 162 -7.48 2.83 1.93
N LEU A 163 -6.50 2.20 2.59
CA LEU A 163 -5.65 2.84 3.60
C LEU A 163 -4.90 4.04 3.00
N ASP A 164 -4.50 3.98 1.72
CA ASP A 164 -3.80 5.08 1.06
C ASP A 164 -4.72 6.24 0.64
N ARG A 165 -6.04 6.14 0.84
CA ARG A 165 -6.98 7.24 0.52
C ARG A 165 -6.84 8.45 1.45
N VAL A 166 -6.07 8.34 2.53
CA VAL A 166 -5.66 9.50 3.35
C VAL A 166 -4.99 10.59 2.50
N ARG A 167 -4.31 10.21 1.40
CA ARG A 167 -3.67 11.14 0.47
C ARG A 167 -4.64 12.11 -0.22
N ILE A 168 -5.92 11.74 -0.27
CA ILE A 168 -7.02 12.50 -0.88
C ILE A 168 -8.16 12.77 0.10
N ASP A 169 -7.91 12.64 1.42
CA ASP A 169 -8.88 12.87 2.50
C ASP A 169 -10.18 12.04 2.34
N ASP A 170 -10.06 10.79 1.88
CA ASP A 170 -11.22 9.92 1.58
C ASP A 170 -11.09 8.50 2.16
N LEU A 171 -10.28 8.34 3.21
CA LEU A 171 -10.27 7.08 3.96
C LEU A 171 -11.57 6.96 4.77
N ASN A 172 -12.34 5.90 4.50
CA ASN A 172 -13.51 5.54 5.29
C ASN A 172 -13.35 4.13 5.86
N ALA A 173 -13.10 4.06 7.16
CA ALA A 173 -12.84 2.84 7.92
C ALA A 173 -13.95 1.77 7.81
N ARG A 174 -15.18 2.16 7.47
CA ARG A 174 -16.31 1.22 7.31
C ARG A 174 -16.17 0.31 6.10
N TYR A 175 -15.35 0.69 5.12
CA TYR A 175 -15.07 -0.14 3.94
C TYR A 175 -13.85 -1.04 4.12
N LEU A 176 -13.11 -0.91 5.23
CA LEU A 176 -12.04 -1.84 5.56
C LEU A 176 -12.66 -3.19 5.97
N ARG A 177 -12.11 -4.28 5.47
CA ARG A 177 -12.62 -5.65 5.62
C ARG A 177 -11.87 -6.42 6.70
N CYS A 178 -10.57 -6.18 6.80
CA CYS A 178 -9.71 -6.92 7.71
C CYS A 178 -9.64 -6.25 9.09
N HIS A 179 -9.68 -7.08 10.14
CA HIS A 179 -9.62 -6.60 11.52
C HIS A 179 -8.38 -5.72 11.78
N TYR A 180 -7.19 -6.15 11.34
CA TYR A 180 -5.97 -5.35 11.53
C TYR A 180 -5.99 -4.02 10.76
N SER A 181 -6.64 -3.93 9.61
CA SER A 181 -6.86 -2.65 8.94
C SER A 181 -7.71 -1.72 9.81
N GLN A 182 -8.83 -2.25 10.33
CA GLN A 182 -9.80 -1.51 11.13
C GLN A 182 -9.31 -1.12 12.53
N THR A 183 -8.39 -1.86 13.15
CA THR A 183 -8.03 -1.60 14.55
C THR A 183 -6.58 -1.24 14.76
N LEU A 184 -5.76 -1.24 13.71
CA LEU A 184 -4.33 -1.01 13.84
C LEU A 184 -3.77 -0.15 12.69
N LEU A 185 -3.88 -0.61 11.44
CA LEU A 185 -3.18 0.04 10.32
C LEU A 185 -3.82 1.37 9.91
N GLN A 186 -5.14 1.54 10.02
CA GLN A 186 -5.77 2.81 9.66
C GLN A 186 -5.24 4.01 10.46
N TYR A 187 -4.80 3.79 11.70
CA TYR A 187 -4.25 4.85 12.55
C TYR A 187 -2.83 5.26 12.14
N LEU A 188 -2.17 4.48 11.28
CA LEU A 188 -0.81 4.72 10.79
C LEU A 188 -0.80 5.25 9.35
N ALA A 189 -1.93 5.17 8.64
CA ALA A 189 -2.05 5.54 7.24
C ALA A 189 -1.62 6.99 6.97
N GLN A 190 -2.21 7.95 7.70
CA GLN A 190 -1.90 9.38 7.55
C GLN A 190 -0.43 9.67 7.84
N GLU A 191 0.14 9.07 8.89
CA GLU A 191 1.53 9.30 9.28
C GLU A 191 2.51 8.81 8.20
N LEU A 192 2.26 7.66 7.58
CA LEU A 192 3.11 7.19 6.48
C LEU A 192 3.03 8.13 5.28
N PHE A 193 1.83 8.58 4.93
CA PHE A 193 1.63 9.54 3.85
C PHE A 193 2.39 10.85 4.13
N ASP A 194 2.15 11.49 5.28
CA ASP A 194 2.76 12.77 5.65
C ASP A 194 4.30 12.69 5.67
N ARG A 195 4.84 11.60 6.23
CA ARG A 195 6.29 11.39 6.21
C ARG A 195 6.84 11.14 4.82
N SER A 196 6.13 10.38 3.98
CA SER A 196 6.56 10.15 2.59
C SER A 196 6.59 11.45 1.78
N GLU A 197 5.59 12.32 1.95
CA GLU A 197 5.56 13.65 1.33
C GLU A 197 6.68 14.54 1.85
N ALA A 198 6.95 14.52 3.17
CA ALA A 198 8.08 15.25 3.73
C ALA A 198 9.42 14.77 3.15
N LYS A 199 9.62 13.45 3.03
CA LYS A 199 10.81 12.86 2.39
C LYS A 199 10.95 13.30 0.93
N ARG A 200 9.85 13.33 0.18
CA ARG A 200 9.85 13.74 -1.24
C ARG A 200 10.19 15.22 -1.39
N TRP A 201 9.44 16.10 -0.72
CA TRP A 201 9.49 17.54 -1.01
C TRP A 201 10.54 18.29 -0.19
N SER A 202 10.86 17.82 1.02
CA SER A 202 11.83 18.50 1.90
C SER A 202 13.22 17.91 1.80
N GLU A 203 13.33 16.59 1.61
CA GLU A 203 14.60 15.86 1.61
C GLU A 203 15.06 15.41 0.20
N GLY A 204 14.23 15.56 -0.83
CA GLY A 204 14.58 15.31 -2.22
C GLY A 204 14.68 13.83 -2.61
N TYR A 205 14.02 12.94 -1.86
CA TYR A 205 13.96 11.52 -2.22
C TYR A 205 13.16 11.32 -3.51
N ALA A 206 13.62 10.37 -4.33
CA ALA A 206 12.83 9.88 -5.46
C ALA A 206 11.54 9.18 -4.97
N THR A 207 10.56 9.05 -5.86
CA THR A 207 9.19 8.57 -5.60
C THR A 207 9.10 7.36 -4.65
N PHE A 208 9.40 6.16 -5.14
CA PHE A 208 9.34 4.94 -4.33
C PHE A 208 10.24 5.00 -3.07
N ASP A 209 11.39 5.67 -3.19
CA ASP A 209 12.38 5.78 -2.12
C ASP A 209 11.90 6.63 -0.94
N CYS A 210 11.08 7.66 -1.19
CA CYS A 210 10.52 8.51 -0.14
C CYS A 210 9.59 7.71 0.78
N VAL A 211 8.80 6.79 0.21
CA VAL A 211 7.88 5.91 0.93
C VAL A 211 8.65 4.88 1.75
N CYS A 212 9.65 4.22 1.15
CA CYS A 212 10.48 3.26 1.86
C CYS A 212 11.25 3.92 3.01
N ALA A 213 11.80 5.12 2.79
CA ALA A 213 12.47 5.89 3.85
C ALA A 213 11.51 6.24 5.00
N ALA A 214 10.31 6.73 4.69
CA ALA A 214 9.29 7.01 5.69
C ALA A 214 8.89 5.77 6.49
N ALA A 215 8.65 4.64 5.82
CA ALA A 215 8.30 3.38 6.46
C ALA A 215 9.42 2.84 7.37
N MET A 216 10.69 3.02 6.98
CA MET A 216 11.85 2.69 7.82
C MET A 216 11.94 3.59 9.04
N ASP A 217 11.78 4.91 8.87
CA ASP A 217 11.80 5.89 9.98
C ASP A 217 10.68 5.63 10.99
N MET A 218 9.52 5.18 10.52
CA MET A 218 8.42 4.73 11.38
C MET A 218 8.69 3.36 12.02
N GLY A 219 9.65 2.59 11.53
CA GLY A 219 9.92 1.23 11.99
C GLY A 219 8.86 0.21 11.55
N LEU A 220 8.16 0.48 10.44
CA LEU A 220 7.22 -0.43 9.79
C LEU A 220 7.91 -1.44 8.89
N ILE A 221 9.08 -1.09 8.36
CA ILE A 221 9.95 -2.00 7.61
C ILE A 221 11.39 -1.89 8.14
N ARG A 222 12.20 -2.92 7.90
CA ARG A 222 13.62 -2.95 8.30
C ARG A 222 14.53 -2.42 7.19
N PRO A 223 15.67 -1.78 7.55
CA PRO A 223 16.78 -1.68 6.61
C PRO A 223 17.32 -3.09 6.26
N ASP A 224 18.14 -3.14 5.22
CA ASP A 224 18.82 -4.37 4.80
C ASP A 224 19.97 -4.78 5.74
#